data_AF-A0A6G1RMI2-F1
#
_entry.id   AF-A0A6G1RMI2-F1
#
_cell.length_a   1.000
_cell.length_b   1.000
_cell.length_c   1.000
_cell.angle_alpha   90.00
_cell.angle_beta   90.00
_cell.angle_gamma   90.00
#
_symmetry.space_group_name_H-M   'P 1'
#
loop_
_entity.id
_entity.type
_entity.pdbx_description
1 polymer ?
#
loop_
_entity_poly.entity_id
_entity_poly.type
_entity_poly.pdbx_seq_one_letter_code
_entity_poly.pdbx_strand_id
1 'polypeptide(L)'
;MHLDAQSLRLDDSTDLTEDDDPFTAKLSFEQGGSEFVPVVVNRAVLQSMSRRDVLIKRWPKPLRWQYYRSLLPDASITMCPSCFQMFHTEDYELLVLQHNCCPFCRRRIDESSQ
;
A
#
# COMPACT_ATOMS: atom_id res chain seq x y z
N MET A 1 -19.90 -44.15 16.85
CA MET A 1 -20.25 -42.72 16.75
C MET A 1 -18.98 -41.94 17.02
N HIS A 2 -18.33 -41.42 15.97
CA HIS A 2 -17.10 -40.65 16.09
C HIS A 2 -17.52 -39.19 16.34
N LEU A 3 -17.18 -38.63 17.49
CA LEU A 3 -17.36 -37.19 17.73
C LEU A 3 -16.21 -36.48 17.03
N ASP A 4 -16.50 -35.78 15.94
CA ASP A 4 -15.61 -34.78 15.36
C ASP A 4 -15.50 -33.61 16.35
N ALA A 5 -14.53 -33.71 17.25
CA ALA A 5 -14.13 -32.60 18.10
C ALA A 5 -13.28 -31.64 17.24
N GLN A 6 -13.93 -30.64 16.65
CA GLN A 6 -13.22 -29.48 16.09
C GLN A 6 -12.76 -28.59 17.24
N SER A 7 -11.46 -28.61 17.52
CA SER A 7 -10.81 -27.71 18.45
C SER A 7 -10.20 -26.54 17.68
N LEU A 8 -10.69 -25.34 17.95
CA LEU A 8 -10.11 -24.09 17.47
C LEU A 8 -9.02 -23.70 18.45
N ARG A 9 -7.75 -23.87 18.06
CA ARG A 9 -6.59 -23.36 18.82
C ARG A 9 -6.25 -21.97 18.30
N LEU A 10 -6.57 -20.96 19.09
CA LEU A 10 -6.02 -19.62 18.96
C LEU A 10 -4.70 -19.64 19.71
N ASP A 11 -3.59 -19.78 18.99
CA ASP A 11 -2.27 -19.54 19.53
C ASP A 11 -1.48 -18.74 18.47
N ASP A 12 -1.71 -17.43 18.51
CA ASP A 12 -0.67 -16.43 18.27
C ASP A 12 -1.07 -15.18 19.03
N SER A 13 -0.24 -14.83 19.99
CA SER A 13 -0.29 -13.57 20.72
C SER A 13 0.11 -12.44 19.78
N THR A 14 -0.74 -12.12 18.82
CA THR A 14 -0.70 -10.82 18.16
C THR A 14 -1.44 -9.89 19.09
N ASP A 15 -0.72 -8.99 19.76
CA ASP A 15 -1.29 -7.89 20.51
C ASP A 15 -2.32 -7.17 19.62
N LEU A 16 -3.59 -7.53 19.74
CA LEU A 16 -4.70 -6.78 19.16
C LEU A 16 -4.76 -5.49 19.96
N THR A 17 -3.89 -4.54 19.62
CA THR A 17 -3.96 -3.18 20.13
C THR A 17 -5.35 -2.65 19.78
N GLU A 18 -5.96 -1.92 20.70
CA GLU A 18 -7.24 -1.21 20.53
C GLU A 18 -7.20 -0.12 19.41
N ASP A 19 -6.16 -0.14 18.56
CA ASP A 19 -5.75 0.84 17.55
C ASP A 19 -5.84 0.31 16.10
N ASP A 20 -6.40 -0.89 15.88
CA ASP A 20 -6.54 -1.42 14.52
C ASP A 20 -7.59 -0.62 13.70
N ASP A 21 -7.08 0.25 12.82
CA ASP A 21 -7.93 1.02 11.93
C ASP A 21 -8.74 0.10 10.97
N PRO A 22 -9.91 0.53 10.46
CA PRO A 22 -10.82 -0.34 9.70
C PRO A 22 -10.20 -0.96 8.44
N PHE A 23 -9.10 -0.42 7.91
CA PHE A 23 -8.36 -1.05 6.81
C PHE A 23 -7.47 -2.18 7.30
N THR A 24 -6.74 -1.99 8.39
CA THR A 24 -5.86 -3.01 8.99
C THR A 24 -6.67 -4.23 9.43
N ALA A 25 -7.82 -4.00 10.07
CA ALA A 25 -8.77 -5.07 10.43
C ALA A 25 -9.21 -5.92 9.21
N LYS A 26 -9.43 -5.27 8.06
CA LYS A 26 -9.87 -5.95 6.83
C LYS A 26 -8.72 -6.66 6.12
N LEU A 27 -7.51 -6.09 6.18
CA LEU A 27 -6.28 -6.71 5.69
C LEU A 27 -6.03 -8.06 6.38
N SER A 28 -6.09 -8.08 7.72
CA SER A 28 -5.87 -9.29 8.52
C SER A 28 -6.91 -10.38 8.25
N PHE A 29 -8.15 -10.00 7.94
CA PHE A 29 -9.21 -10.95 7.62
C PHE A 29 -9.06 -11.57 6.22
N GLU A 30 -8.60 -10.81 5.22
CA GLU A 30 -8.58 -11.22 3.81
C GLU A 30 -7.26 -11.90 3.36
N GLN A 31 -6.19 -11.84 4.16
CA GLN A 31 -4.83 -12.27 3.74
C GLN A 31 -4.38 -13.69 4.15
N GLY A 32 -5.28 -14.55 4.64
CA GLY A 32 -4.93 -15.93 5.03
C GLY A 32 -4.73 -16.94 3.88
N GLY A 33 -4.86 -16.51 2.62
CA GLY A 33 -4.81 -17.38 1.43
C GLY A 33 -3.60 -17.13 0.52
N SER A 34 -3.34 -18.04 -0.42
CA SER A 34 -2.29 -17.89 -1.43
C SER A 34 -2.66 -16.94 -2.58
N GLU A 35 -3.92 -16.53 -2.67
CA GLU A 35 -4.44 -15.62 -3.70
C GLU A 35 -4.53 -14.19 -3.16
N PHE A 36 -4.13 -13.24 -4.00
CA PHE A 36 -4.23 -11.82 -3.65
C PHE A 36 -5.70 -11.36 -3.66
N VAL A 37 -6.17 -10.89 -2.51
CA VAL A 37 -7.47 -10.22 -2.37
C VAL A 37 -7.23 -8.76 -1.97
N PRO A 38 -7.69 -7.77 -2.76
CA PRO A 38 -7.50 -6.37 -2.43
C PRO A 38 -8.44 -5.94 -1.30
N VAL A 39 -7.91 -5.19 -0.34
CA VAL A 39 -8.71 -4.61 0.74
C VAL A 39 -9.64 -3.52 0.19
N VAL A 40 -10.93 -3.83 0.18
CA VAL A 40 -11.99 -2.87 -0.24
C VAL A 40 -12.56 -2.13 0.96
N VAL A 41 -12.38 -0.81 1.00
CA VAL A 41 -12.95 0.08 2.03
C VAL A 41 -13.91 1.11 1.43
N ASN A 42 -14.77 1.69 2.26
CA ASN A 42 -15.67 2.76 1.84
C ASN A 42 -14.97 4.14 1.88
N ARG A 43 -15.68 5.18 1.40
CA ARG A 43 -15.19 6.55 1.37
C ARG A 43 -14.83 7.11 2.75
N ALA A 44 -15.62 6.79 3.78
CA ALA A 44 -15.40 7.30 5.13
C ALA A 44 -14.10 6.75 5.73
N VAL A 45 -13.85 5.45 5.57
CA VAL A 45 -12.61 4.80 6.02
C VAL A 45 -11.40 5.35 5.27
N LEU A 46 -11.48 5.52 3.94
CA LEU A 46 -10.39 6.14 3.19
C LEU A 46 -10.10 7.58 3.65
N GLN A 47 -11.13 8.32 4.06
CA GLN A 47 -10.98 9.70 4.57
C GLN A 47 -10.43 9.78 5.98
N SER A 48 -10.60 8.75 6.81
CA SER A 48 -10.03 8.69 8.15
C SER A 48 -8.55 8.32 8.15
N MET A 49 -8.04 7.75 7.07
CA MET A 49 -6.61 7.45 6.93
C MET A 49 -5.76 8.72 6.84
N SER A 50 -4.56 8.67 7.42
CA SER A 50 -3.56 9.70 7.25
C SER A 50 -3.16 9.82 5.77
N ARG A 51 -3.15 11.05 5.26
CA ARG A 51 -2.76 11.35 3.87
C ARG A 51 -1.31 10.95 3.57
N ARG A 52 -0.45 10.86 4.60
CA ARG A 52 0.96 10.46 4.44
C ARG A 52 1.08 8.98 4.08
N ASP A 53 0.12 8.19 4.54
CA ASP A 53 0.16 6.74 4.38
C ASP A 53 -0.65 6.27 3.18
N VAL A 54 -1.39 7.16 2.50
CA VAL A 54 -2.21 6.84 1.34
C VAL A 54 -1.57 7.35 0.05
N LEU A 55 -1.24 6.41 -0.86
CA LEU A 55 -0.73 6.69 -2.18
C LEU A 55 -1.84 6.47 -3.23
N ILE A 56 -1.94 7.37 -4.21
CA ILE A 56 -3.03 7.34 -5.20
C ILE A 56 -2.46 7.39 -6.62
N LYS A 57 -2.60 6.30 -7.38
CA LYS A 57 -2.33 6.31 -8.83
C LYS A 57 -3.54 6.88 -9.57
N ARG A 58 -3.46 8.17 -9.93
CA ARG A 58 -4.53 8.92 -10.60
C ARG A 58 -4.49 8.72 -12.11
N TRP A 59 -4.72 7.49 -12.56
CA TRP A 59 -4.74 7.19 -13.98
C TRP A 59 -5.81 8.02 -14.72
N PRO A 60 -5.51 8.52 -15.94
CA PRO A 60 -6.52 9.15 -16.78
C PRO A 60 -7.56 8.11 -17.25
N LYS A 61 -8.74 8.59 -17.66
CA LYS A 61 -9.78 7.73 -18.25
C LYS A 61 -9.20 6.95 -19.45
N PRO A 62 -9.58 5.67 -19.63
CA PRO A 62 -10.67 4.96 -18.97
C PRO A 62 -10.28 4.21 -17.68
N LEU A 63 -9.03 4.31 -17.24
CA LEU A 63 -8.53 3.55 -16.09
C LEU A 63 -9.06 4.11 -14.77
N ARG A 64 -9.36 3.21 -13.83
CA ARG A 64 -9.77 3.58 -12.48
C ARG A 64 -8.57 4.01 -11.65
N TRP A 65 -8.78 4.92 -10.71
CA TRP A 65 -7.76 5.26 -9.73
C TRP A 65 -7.47 4.05 -8.84
N GLN A 66 -6.20 3.90 -8.48
CA GLN A 66 -5.75 2.85 -7.57
C GLN A 66 -5.24 3.50 -6.28
N TYR A 67 -5.60 2.90 -5.16
CA TYR A 67 -5.27 3.38 -3.83
C TYR A 67 -4.41 2.32 -3.14
N TYR A 68 -3.36 2.78 -2.48
CA TYR A 68 -2.44 1.95 -1.72
C TYR A 68 -2.23 2.60 -0.37
N ARG A 69 -2.10 1.78 0.69
CA ARG A 69 -1.71 2.23 2.02
C ARG A 69 -0.29 1.74 2.31
N SER A 70 0.60 2.60 2.79
CA SER A 70 1.88 2.15 3.34
C SER A 70 1.61 1.36 4.63
N LEU A 71 2.21 0.19 4.74
CA LEU A 71 2.20 -0.61 5.97
C LEU A 71 3.47 -0.42 6.80
N LEU A 72 4.46 0.27 6.24
CA LEU A 72 5.76 0.49 6.84
C LEU A 72 5.93 1.99 7.11
N PRO A 73 5.77 2.44 8.36
CA PRO A 73 5.87 3.87 8.69
C PRO A 73 7.28 4.43 8.45
N ASP A 74 8.32 3.61 8.63
CA ASP A 74 9.71 4.03 8.49
C ASP A 74 10.21 3.98 7.03
N ALA A 75 9.51 3.26 6.15
CA ALA A 75 9.89 3.13 4.74
C ALA A 75 9.17 4.19 3.89
N SER A 76 9.83 5.34 3.71
CA SER A 76 9.29 6.42 2.88
C SER A 76 9.19 5.99 1.41
N ILE A 77 8.02 6.18 0.79
CA ILE A 77 7.77 5.82 -0.62
C ILE A 77 7.66 7.08 -1.49
N THR A 78 8.43 7.11 -2.57
CA THR A 78 8.31 8.12 -3.63
C THR A 78 7.61 7.54 -4.84
N MET A 79 6.61 8.25 -5.37
CA MET A 79 5.89 7.86 -6.59
C MET A 79 6.25 8.79 -7.74
N CYS A 80 6.70 8.22 -8.86
CA CYS A 80 6.98 9.00 -10.06
C CYS A 80 5.69 9.65 -10.58
N PRO A 81 5.66 10.98 -10.81
CA PRO A 81 4.45 11.68 -11.26
C PRO A 81 4.05 11.33 -12.70
N SER A 82 4.95 10.71 -13.47
CA SER A 82 4.72 10.40 -14.89
C SER A 82 4.21 8.98 -15.13
N CYS A 83 4.81 8.00 -14.47
CA CYS A 83 4.46 6.58 -14.68
C CYS A 83 3.77 5.95 -13.47
N PHE A 84 3.61 6.70 -12.38
CA PHE A 84 3.05 6.24 -11.10
C PHE A 84 3.73 5.01 -10.52
N GLN A 85 4.99 4.74 -10.89
CA GLN A 85 5.77 3.74 -10.17
C GLN A 85 6.24 4.25 -8.83
N MET A 86 6.19 3.35 -7.86
CA MET A 86 6.50 3.59 -6.46
C MET A 86 7.84 2.95 -6.15
N PHE A 87 8.65 3.65 -5.38
CA PHE A 87 10.00 3.26 -5.01
C PHE A 87 10.23 3.58 -3.54
N HIS A 88 11.14 2.87 -2.89
CA HIS A 88 11.75 3.41 -1.67
C HIS A 88 12.44 4.73 -2.02
N THR A 89 12.23 5.73 -1.17
CA THR A 89 12.66 7.11 -1.45
C THR A 89 14.18 7.18 -1.56
N GLU A 90 14.90 6.49 -0.69
CA GLU A 90 16.38 6.43 -0.70
C GLU A 90 16.91 5.87 -2.03
N ASP A 91 16.36 4.75 -2.51
CA ASP A 91 16.74 4.15 -3.79
C ASP A 91 16.42 5.07 -4.97
N TYR A 92 15.25 5.70 -4.94
CA TYR A 92 14.83 6.63 -5.99
C TYR A 92 15.74 7.84 -6.07
N GLU A 93 16.04 8.48 -4.93
CA GLU A 93 16.92 9.63 -4.85
C GLU A 93 18.33 9.29 -5.33
N LEU A 94 18.89 8.15 -4.91
CA LEU A 94 20.20 7.68 -5.34
C LEU A 94 20.26 7.50 -6.86
N LEU A 95 19.29 6.79 -7.45
CA LEU A 95 19.25 6.53 -8.89
C LEU A 95 18.99 7.80 -9.70
N VAL A 96 18.17 8.71 -9.18
CA VAL A 96 17.93 10.02 -9.79
C VAL A 96 19.20 10.86 -9.76
N LEU A 97 19.96 10.89 -8.66
CA LEU A 97 21.22 11.63 -8.59
C LEU A 97 22.25 11.09 -9.60
N GLN A 98 22.28 9.78 -9.82
CA GLN A 98 23.22 9.14 -10.75
C GLN A 98 22.84 9.33 -12.22
N HIS A 99 21.54 9.31 -12.56
CA HIS A 99 21.09 9.23 -13.95
C HIS A 99 20.27 10.44 -14.43
N ASN A 100 19.86 11.30 -13.49
CA ASN A 100 18.96 12.44 -13.70
C ASN A 100 17.68 12.04 -14.45
N CYS A 101 17.09 10.90 -14.10
CA CYS A 101 15.81 10.43 -14.66
C CYS A 101 15.12 9.41 -13.74
N CYS A 102 13.82 9.17 -13.95
CA CYS A 102 13.10 8.10 -13.27
C CYS A 102 13.71 6.73 -13.64
N PRO A 103 13.98 5.85 -12.66
CA PRO A 103 14.62 4.56 -12.92
C PRO A 103 13.74 3.59 -13.72
N PHE A 104 12.42 3.81 -13.78
CA PHE A 104 11.50 2.98 -14.55
C PHE A 104 11.18 3.55 -15.94
N CYS A 105 10.58 4.75 -16.01
CA CYS A 105 10.15 5.31 -17.29
C CYS A 105 11.20 6.20 -17.97
N ARG A 106 12.37 6.43 -17.32
CA ARG A 106 13.48 7.24 -17.84
C ARG A 106 13.14 8.70 -18.14
N ARG A 107 11.99 9.21 -17.70
CA ARG A 107 11.65 10.65 -17.80
C ARG A 107 12.64 11.48 -16.98
N ARG A 108 13.13 12.59 -17.56
CA ARG A 108 14.02 13.55 -16.91
C ARG A 108 13.29 14.28 -15.77
N ILE A 109 14.00 14.61 -14.70
CA ILE A 109 13.42 15.30 -13.54
C ILE A 109 13.07 16.78 -13.87
N ASP A 110 13.84 17.41 -14.76
CA ASP A 110 13.69 18.82 -15.15
C ASP A 110 12.39 19.15 -15.90
N GLU A 111 11.64 18.15 -16.38
CA GLU A 111 10.37 18.34 -17.11
C GLU A 111 9.14 18.48 -16.19
N SER A 112 9.32 18.69 -14.88
CA SER A 112 8.23 18.72 -13.89
C SER A 112 7.98 20.10 -13.24
N SER A 113 8.70 21.15 -13.66
CA SER A 113 8.57 22.52 -13.13
C SER A 113 7.72 23.48 -13.99
N GLN A 114 6.87 22.98 -14.90
CA GLN A 114 5.90 23.78 -15.65
C GLN A 114 4.49 23.19 -15.60
#